data_AF-A0ABD5YWR9-F1
#
_entry.id   AF-A0ABD5YWR9-F1
#
_cell.length_a   1.000
_cell.length_b   1.000
_cell.length_c   1.000
_cell.angle_alpha   90.00
_cell.angle_beta   90.00
_cell.angle_gamma   90.00
#
_symmetry.space_group_name_H-M   'P 1'
#
loop_
_entity.id
_entity.type
_entity.pdbx_description
1 polymer ?
#
loop_
_entity_poly.entity_id
_entity_poly.type
_entity_poly.pdbx_seq_one_letter_code
_entity_poly.pdbx_strand_id
1 'polypeptide(L)' 'MSRYTGTSALIEALRDWRRNVSTLVFVVVVLAGATFIGSREAYYAASLIIFATWMIWFIVTGIEWIKRADF' A
#
# COMPACT_ATOMS: atom_id res chain seq x y z
N MET A 1 -10.65 -20.54 -10.55
CA MET A 1 -11.97 -20.08 -11.03
C MET A 1 -11.82 -18.64 -11.47
N SER A 2 -11.60 -18.41 -12.76
CA SER A 2 -11.47 -17.06 -13.31
C SER A 2 -12.85 -16.39 -13.41
N ARG A 3 -12.90 -15.07 -13.14
CA ARG A 3 -14.17 -14.30 -13.10
C ARG A 3 -14.09 -12.93 -13.78
N TYR A 4 -12.92 -12.43 -14.20
CA TYR A 4 -12.75 -11.00 -14.50
C TYR A 4 -11.75 -10.73 -15.64
N THR A 5 -12.07 -9.76 -16.52
CA THR A 5 -11.12 -9.12 -17.45
C THR A 5 -10.02 -8.36 -16.69
N GLY A 6 -8.88 -8.07 -17.31
CA GLY A 6 -7.73 -7.43 -16.66
C GLY A 6 -8.08 -6.18 -15.83
N THR A 7 -8.95 -5.29 -16.32
CA THR A 7 -9.37 -4.08 -15.59
C THR A 7 -10.33 -4.37 -14.42
N SER A 8 -11.24 -5.34 -14.56
CA SER A 8 -12.17 -5.69 -13.48
C SER A 8 -11.47 -6.47 -12.36
N ALA A 9 -10.47 -7.28 -12.70
CA ALA A 9 -9.59 -7.92 -11.73
C ALA A 9 -8.80 -6.89 -10.90
N LEU A 10 -8.36 -5.79 -11.53
CA LEU A 10 -7.64 -4.71 -10.85
C LEU A 10 -8.56 -3.95 -9.88
N ILE A 11 -9.77 -3.58 -10.31
CA ILE A 11 -10.75 -2.89 -9.45
C ILE A 11 -11.02 -3.74 -8.20
N GLU A 12 -11.23 -5.04 -8.39
CA GLU A 12 -11.50 -5.93 -7.28
C GLU A 12 -10.27 -6.13 -6.38
N ALA A 13 -9.06 -6.19 -6.94
CA ALA A 13 -7.83 -6.23 -6.15
C ALA A 13 -7.61 -4.96 -5.31
N LEU A 14 -8.06 -3.80 -5.80
CA LEU A 14 -8.01 -2.50 -5.09
C LEU A 14 -9.13 -2.33 -4.05
N ARG A 15 -10.20 -3.13 -4.14
CA ARG A 15 -11.39 -3.01 -3.28
C ARG A 15 -11.16 -3.51 -1.85
N ASP A 16 -10.00 -4.09 -1.56
CA ASP A 16 -9.62 -4.45 -0.19
C ASP A 16 -9.40 -3.20 0.68
N TRP A 17 -10.52 -2.70 1.22
CA TRP A 17 -10.55 -1.54 2.10
C TRP A 17 -9.71 -1.73 3.35
N ARG A 18 -9.63 -2.96 3.89
CA ARG A 18 -8.84 -3.24 5.10
C ARG A 18 -7.36 -3.02 4.82
N ARG A 19 -6.84 -3.51 3.69
CA ARG A 19 -5.46 -3.27 3.27
C ARG A 19 -5.18 -1.78 3.03
N ASN A 20 -6.08 -1.10 2.33
CA ASN A 20 -5.87 0.31 2.01
C ASN A 20 -5.88 1.19 3.27
N VAL A 21 -6.85 0.99 4.16
CA VAL A 21 -6.94 1.74 5.41
C VAL A 21 -5.79 1.42 6.34
N SER A 22 -5.39 0.15 6.49
CA SER A 22 -4.27 -0.20 7.37
C SER A 22 -2.96 0.41 6.88
N THR A 23 -2.71 0.39 5.56
CA THR A 23 -1.55 1.07 4.96
C THR A 23 -1.58 2.57 5.20
N LEU A 24 -2.74 3.23 5.02
CA LEU A 24 -2.87 4.67 5.28
C LEU A 24 -2.66 5.02 6.76
N VAL A 25 -3.28 4.27 7.66
CA VAL A 25 -3.12 4.45 9.12
C VAL A 25 -1.65 4.29 9.50
N PHE A 26 -0.96 3.28 8.96
CA PHE A 26 0.45 3.08 9.21
C PHE A 26 1.30 4.28 8.74
N VAL A 27 1.07 4.78 7.53
CA VAL A 27 1.77 5.98 7.00
C VAL A 27 1.52 7.20 7.90
N VAL A 28 0.28 7.41 8.34
CA VAL A 28 -0.06 8.52 9.25
C VAL A 28 0.66 8.40 10.59
N VAL A 29 0.72 7.20 11.17
CA VAL A 29 1.43 6.96 12.43
C VAL A 29 2.93 7.24 12.29
N VAL A 30 3.55 6.78 11.20
CA VAL A 30 4.97 7.01 10.93
C VAL A 30 5.28 8.50 10.75
N LEU A 31 4.44 9.22 10.00
CA LEU A 31 4.57 10.67 9.84
C LEU A 31 4.37 11.42 11.16
N ALA A 32 3.35 11.06 11.94
CA ALA A 32 3.10 11.66 13.25
C ALA A 32 4.30 11.46 14.19
N GLY A 33 4.92 10.27 14.17
CA GLY A 33 6.15 9.99 14.90
C GLY A 33 7.31 10.90 14.48
N ALA A 34 7.52 11.08 13.16
CA ALA A 34 8.55 11.99 12.65
C ALA A 34 8.27 13.44 13.03
N THR A 35 7.02 13.89 12.97
CA THR A 35 6.61 15.24 13.36
C THR A 35 6.82 15.48 14.86
N PHE A 36 6.54 14.49 15.70
CA PHE A 36 6.78 14.57 17.14
C PHE A 36 8.27 14.70 17.48
N ILE A 37 9.14 14.01 16.73
CA ILE A 37 10.61 14.10 16.91
C ILE A 37 11.16 15.41 16.32
N GLY A 38 10.66 15.85 15.17
CA GLY A 38 10.99 17.15 14.56
C GLY A 38 12.38 17.27 13.94
N SER A 39 13.13 16.18 13.79
CA SER A 39 14.49 16.20 13.22
C SER A 39 14.51 15.83 11.73
N ARG A 40 15.49 16.36 10.97
CA ARG A 40 15.66 16.01 9.54
C ARG A 40 15.88 14.52 9.33
N GLU A 41 16.65 13.89 10.22
CA GLU A 41 16.91 12.45 10.19
C GLU A 41 15.62 11.64 10.40
N ALA A 42 14.74 12.08 11.30
CA ALA A 42 13.45 11.42 11.53
C ALA A 42 12.55 11.49 10.29
N TYR A 43 12.48 12.64 9.62
CA TYR A 43 11.73 12.77 8.36
C TYR A 43 12.32 11.92 7.23
N TYR A 44 13.65 11.84 7.13
CA TYR A 44 14.31 10.98 6.15
C TYR A 44 13.99 9.49 6.40
N ALA A 45 14.14 9.03 7.64
CA ALA A 45 13.82 7.66 8.02
C ALA A 45 12.33 7.34 7.80
N ALA A 46 11.42 8.25 8.18
CA ALA A 46 9.98 8.10 7.93
C ALA A 46 9.68 8.03 6.43
N SER A 47 10.33 8.84 5.60
CA SER A 47 10.17 8.80 4.15
C SER A 47 10.58 7.45 3.57
N LEU A 48 11.68 6.86 4.05
CA LEU A 48 12.11 5.51 3.64
C LEU A 48 11.10 4.43 4.06
N ILE A 49 10.57 4.50 5.28
CA ILE A 49 9.56 3.56 5.79
C ILE A 49 8.28 3.65 4.96
N ILE A 50 7.82 4.88 4.68
CA ILE A 50 6.61 5.13 3.88
C ILE A 50 6.82 4.61 2.46
N PHE A 51 7.97 4.87 1.85
CA PHE A 51 8.32 4.36 0.54
C PHE A 51 8.28 2.83 0.50
N ALA A 52 8.93 2.15 1.45
CA ALA A 52 8.91 0.69 1.55
C ALA A 52 7.49 0.14 1.74
N THR A 53 6.66 0.84 2.54
CA THR A 53 5.26 0.47 2.75
C THR A 53 4.46 0.53 1.45
N TRP A 54 4.65 1.59 0.66
CA TRP A 54 4.01 1.71 -0.66
C TRP A 54 4.47 0.63 -1.62
N MET A 55 5.75 0.27 -1.62
CA MET A 55 6.28 -0.83 -2.44
C MET A 55 5.64 -2.17 -2.05
N ILE A 56 5.51 -2.46 -0.76
CA ILE A 56 4.86 -3.69 -0.27
C ILE A 56 3.38 -3.70 -0.69
N TRP A 57 2.66 -2.60 -0.45
CA TRP A 57 1.25 -2.49 -0.85
C TRP A 57 1.07 -2.68 -2.37
N PHE A 58 1.95 -2.08 -3.17
CA PHE A 58 1.93 -2.20 -4.63
C PHE A 58 2.16 -3.65 -5.08
N ILE A 59 3.18 -4.32 -4.53
CA ILE A 59 3.49 -5.72 -4.84
C ILE A 59 2.32 -6.63 -4.47
N VAL A 60 1.77 -6.49 -3.26
CA VAL A 60 0.63 -7.31 -2.82
C VAL A 60 -0.59 -7.07 -3.71
N THR A 61 -0.87 -5.82 -4.07
CA THR A 61 -1.96 -5.47 -4.99
C THR A 61 -1.75 -6.09 -6.37
N GLY A 62 -0.52 -6.03 -6.89
CA GLY A 62 -0.15 -6.64 -8.17
C GLY A 62 -0.28 -8.16 -8.16
N ILE A 63 0.17 -8.83 -7.09
CA ILE A 63 -0.01 -10.27 -6.92
C ILE A 63 -1.50 -10.62 -6.91
N GLU A 64 -2.31 -9.87 -6.19
CA GLU A 64 -3.75 -10.11 -6.10
C GLU A 64 -4.46 -9.86 -7.44
N TRP A 65 -4.01 -8.86 -8.18
CA TRP A 65 -4.48 -8.59 -9.53
C TRP A 65 -4.14 -9.74 -10.49
N ILE A 66 -2.88 -10.18 -10.53
CA ILE A 66 -2.42 -11.27 -11.40
C ILE A 66 -3.14 -12.59 -11.05
N LYS A 67 -3.39 -12.87 -9.77
CA LYS A 67 -4.16 -14.05 -9.34
C LYS A 67 -5.61 -14.06 -9.84
N ARG A 68 -6.18 -12.89 -10.11
CA ARG A 68 -7.59 -12.70 -10.48
C ARG A 68 -7.78 -12.49 -11.98
N ALA A 69 -6.77 -12.01 -12.69
CA ALA A 69 -6.81 -11.77 -14.12
C ALA A 69 -6.68 -13.09 -14.90
N ASP A 70 -7.54 -13.29 -15.90
CA ASP A 70 -7.25 -14.17 -17.04
C ASP A 70 -6.53 -13.32 -18.10
N PHE A 71 -5.34 -13.72 -18.50
CA PHE A 71 -4.54 -13.09 -19.55
C PHE A 71 -4.64 -13.86 -20.86
#